data_AF-A0A0T6ZBV7-F1
#
_entry.id   AF-A0A0T6ZBV7-F1
#
_cell.length_a   1.000
_cell.length_b   1.000
_cell.length_c   1.000
_cell.angle_alpha   90.00
_cell.angle_beta   90.00
_cell.angle_gamma   90.00
#
_symmetry.space_group_name_H-M   'P 1'
#
loop_
_entity.id
_entity.type
_entity.pdbx_description
1 polymer ?
#
loop_
_entity_poly.entity_id
_entity_poly.type
_entity_poly.pdbx_seq_one_letter_code
_entity_poly.pdbx_strand_id
1 'polypeptide(L)'
;MTIQKAKGPADVGASPSRGSTNPQKDKEMNKASTTTIDDKLKALPFTAMRDGKQLPMPMEGQLPRCFWHVAPTGNYGHDCRTGNRYALEYLAYEEGAVCGSGILNLIVNDMPRPLTGIENGFLSMVCFAAGAGAHRARQIKAYWDKCAAEEVEAAI
;
A
#
# COMPACT_ATOMS: atom_id res chain seq x y z
N MET A 1 47.98 15.09 -71.94
CA MET A 1 46.78 15.48 -71.17
C MET A 1 46.88 14.75 -69.83
N THR A 2 47.50 15.28 -68.76
CA THR A 2 47.16 16.50 -67.97
C THR A 2 45.79 16.19 -67.29
N ILE A 3 45.55 16.05 -65.97
CA ILE A 3 46.04 16.75 -64.76
C ILE A 3 45.63 16.00 -63.46
N GLN A 4 46.57 15.99 -62.50
CA GLN A 4 46.52 16.13 -61.03
C GLN A 4 45.56 15.31 -60.12
N LYS A 5 46.21 14.57 -59.21
CA LYS A 5 45.81 14.29 -57.82
C LYS A 5 46.18 15.48 -56.91
N ALA A 6 45.29 15.82 -55.98
CA ALA A 6 45.48 16.67 -54.79
C ALA A 6 44.29 16.33 -53.84
N LYS A 7 44.31 16.39 -52.50
CA LYS A 7 45.24 16.82 -51.44
C LYS A 7 44.56 16.36 -50.13
N GLY A 8 45.27 15.80 -49.14
CA GLY A 8 44.75 15.61 -47.77
C GLY A 8 44.69 16.95 -47.00
N PRO A 9 44.73 17.01 -45.64
CA PRO A 9 44.49 16.01 -44.60
C PRO A 9 43.53 16.53 -43.50
N ALA A 10 43.25 15.75 -42.44
CA ALA A 10 43.27 16.22 -41.03
C ALA A 10 42.86 15.09 -40.06
N ASP A 11 43.75 14.84 -39.13
CA ASP A 11 43.64 14.03 -37.93
C ASP A 11 42.91 14.84 -36.84
N VAL A 12 41.95 14.23 -36.11
CA VAL A 12 41.59 14.65 -34.75
C VAL A 12 40.70 13.60 -34.06
N GLY A 13 41.24 13.02 -32.97
CA GLY A 13 40.58 13.12 -31.68
C GLY A 13 39.66 11.96 -31.26
N ALA A 14 40.21 11.10 -30.42
CA ALA A 14 39.48 10.18 -29.56
C ALA A 14 38.50 10.89 -28.60
N SER A 15 37.36 10.25 -28.30
CA SER A 15 36.82 10.16 -26.93
C SER A 15 35.67 9.14 -26.83
N PRO A 16 35.75 8.15 -25.92
CA PRO A 16 34.62 7.31 -25.56
C PRO A 16 33.67 8.11 -24.66
N SER A 17 32.42 8.26 -25.10
CA SER A 17 31.34 8.85 -24.30
C SER A 17 31.01 7.93 -23.12
N ARG A 18 31.65 8.17 -21.98
CA ARG A 18 31.18 7.69 -20.67
C ARG A 18 29.79 8.25 -20.43
N GLY A 19 28.78 7.39 -20.45
CA GLY A 19 27.43 7.71 -19.97
C GLY A 19 27.53 8.27 -18.56
N SER A 20 27.23 9.56 -18.42
CA SER A 20 27.10 10.23 -17.14
C SER A 20 25.85 9.67 -16.45
N THR A 21 26.04 8.74 -15.51
CA THR A 21 25.00 8.41 -14.53
C THR A 21 24.93 9.57 -13.55
N ASN A 22 23.99 10.48 -13.78
CA ASN A 22 23.69 11.57 -12.86
C ASN A 22 22.92 11.00 -11.64
N PRO A 23 23.56 10.84 -10.46
CA PRO A 23 22.94 10.17 -9.30
C PRO A 23 21.87 11.02 -8.62
N GLN A 24 21.65 12.27 -9.07
CA GLN A 24 20.64 13.18 -8.52
C GLN A 24 19.25 12.92 -9.10
N LYS A 25 19.14 12.39 -10.32
CA LYS A 25 17.83 12.08 -10.92
C LYS A 25 17.17 10.86 -10.25
N ASP A 26 17.98 9.92 -9.79
CA ASP A 26 17.52 8.71 -9.10
C ASP A 26 17.06 8.99 -7.65
N LYS A 27 17.53 10.10 -7.06
CA LYS A 27 17.10 10.54 -5.72
C LYS A 27 15.77 11.29 -5.73
N GLU A 28 15.44 11.99 -6.80
CA GLU A 28 14.15 12.71 -6.90
C GLU A 28 12.97 11.78 -7.20
N MET A 29 13.20 10.71 -7.97
CA MET A 29 12.14 9.72 -8.24
C MET A 29 11.79 8.86 -7.02
N ASN A 30 12.67 8.73 -6.03
CA ASN A 30 12.41 7.93 -4.82
C ASN A 30 11.79 8.74 -3.65
N LYS A 31 11.71 10.07 -3.79
CA LYS A 31 11.11 10.96 -2.77
C LYS A 31 9.61 11.23 -3.00
N ALA A 32 9.13 11.09 -4.23
CA ALA A 32 7.71 11.27 -4.57
C ALA A 32 6.84 10.04 -4.27
N SER A 33 7.43 8.85 -4.09
CA SER A 33 6.70 7.60 -3.86
C SER A 33 6.63 7.16 -2.40
N THR A 34 7.18 7.95 -1.46
CA THR A 34 7.10 7.68 -0.01
C THR A 34 6.03 8.51 0.72
N THR A 35 5.36 9.44 0.04
CA THR A 35 4.19 10.20 0.57
C THR A 35 2.88 9.39 0.51
N THR A 36 2.93 8.08 0.23
CA THR A 36 1.88 7.46 -0.61
C THR A 36 0.99 6.42 0.08
N ILE A 37 1.35 5.93 1.26
CA ILE A 37 0.55 4.94 2.02
C ILE A 37 0.37 5.38 3.48
N ASP A 38 1.44 5.85 4.13
CA ASP A 38 1.38 6.32 5.52
C ASP A 38 0.43 7.50 5.71
N ASP A 39 0.33 8.40 4.73
CA ASP A 39 -0.59 9.55 4.81
C ASP A 39 -2.06 9.16 4.62
N LYS A 40 -2.34 8.12 3.83
CA LYS A 40 -3.72 7.60 3.70
C LYS A 40 -4.12 6.74 4.89
N LEU A 41 -3.19 6.01 5.50
CA LEU A 41 -3.43 5.25 6.73
C LEU A 41 -3.78 6.16 7.91
N LYS A 42 -3.18 7.35 7.99
CA LYS A 42 -3.56 8.40 8.96
C LYS A 42 -5.00 8.90 8.80
N ALA A 43 -5.67 8.61 7.67
CA ALA A 43 -7.03 9.08 7.43
C ALA A 43 -8.10 8.26 8.18
N LEU A 44 -7.77 7.06 8.67
CA LEU A 44 -8.72 6.25 9.43
C LEU A 44 -8.83 6.80 10.86
N PRO A 45 -10.04 7.04 11.38
CA PRO A 45 -10.27 7.79 12.62
C PRO A 45 -9.87 7.02 13.89
N PHE A 46 -9.55 5.73 13.74
CA PHE A 46 -9.07 4.85 14.79
C PHE A 46 -7.53 4.70 14.76
N THR A 47 -6.85 5.27 13.76
CA THR A 47 -5.38 5.18 13.62
C THR A 47 -4.67 6.33 14.33
N ALA A 48 -3.64 6.00 15.11
CA ALA A 48 -2.70 6.97 15.68
C ALA A 48 -1.25 6.55 15.39
N MET A 49 -0.36 7.54 15.41
CA MET A 49 1.08 7.32 15.22
C MET A 49 1.82 7.29 16.57
N ARG A 50 2.77 6.37 16.69
CA ARG A 50 3.75 6.25 17.78
C ARG A 50 4.90 7.21 17.55
N ASP A 51 4.60 8.51 17.62
CA ASP A 51 5.55 9.60 17.34
C ASP A 51 6.13 10.26 18.60
N GLY A 52 5.82 9.72 19.78
CA GLY A 52 6.20 10.29 21.07
C GLY A 52 5.32 11.48 21.50
N LYS A 53 4.32 11.88 20.69
CA LYS A 53 3.38 12.97 21.03
C LYS A 53 2.06 12.43 21.54
N GLN A 54 1.36 11.64 20.71
CA GLN A 54 0.08 11.03 21.10
C GLN A 54 0.27 9.66 21.74
N LEU A 55 1.18 8.87 21.16
CA LEU A 55 1.55 7.56 21.66
C LEU A 55 3.06 7.51 21.94
N PRO A 56 3.51 6.73 22.95
CA PRO A 56 4.92 6.46 23.14
C PRO A 56 5.56 5.92 21.86
N MET A 57 6.86 6.23 21.67
CA MET A 57 7.66 5.71 20.56
C MET A 57 7.55 4.17 20.50
N PRO A 58 7.57 3.58 19.29
CA PRO A 58 7.42 2.13 19.13
C PRO A 58 8.54 1.42 19.88
N MET A 59 8.17 0.40 20.67
CA MET A 59 9.12 -0.55 21.24
C MET A 59 9.63 -1.50 20.14
N GLU A 60 10.70 -2.25 20.42
CA GLU A 60 11.25 -3.22 19.48
C GLU A 60 10.18 -4.20 19.00
N GLY A 61 10.03 -4.32 17.68
CA GLY A 61 9.00 -5.14 17.04
C GLY A 61 7.62 -4.49 16.89
N GLN A 62 7.39 -3.30 17.44
CA GLN A 62 6.15 -2.55 17.22
C GLN A 62 6.21 -1.70 15.96
N LEU A 63 5.09 -1.63 15.26
CA LEU A 63 4.95 -0.76 14.11
C LEU A 63 4.75 0.70 14.55
N PRO A 64 5.18 1.70 13.76
CA PRO A 64 4.97 3.11 14.07
C PRO A 64 3.50 3.54 14.12
N ARG A 65 2.58 2.74 13.60
CA ARG A 65 1.13 2.99 13.62
C ARG A 65 0.44 2.12 14.67
N CYS A 66 -0.72 2.56 15.13
CA CYS A 66 -1.60 1.82 16.02
C CYS A 66 -3.06 2.08 15.62
N PHE A 67 -3.79 1.03 15.24
CA PHE A 67 -5.20 1.15 14.83
C PHE A 67 -6.20 1.24 15.99
N TRP A 68 -5.80 1.04 17.24
CA TRP A 68 -6.77 0.99 18.36
C TRP A 68 -6.40 1.95 19.48
N HIS A 69 -5.99 3.15 19.10
CA HIS A 69 -5.83 4.24 20.07
C HIS A 69 -7.18 4.93 20.34
N VAL A 70 -8.16 4.12 20.73
CA VAL A 70 -9.51 4.55 21.07
C VAL A 70 -9.91 3.89 22.39
N ALA A 71 -10.60 4.63 23.25
CA ALA A 71 -11.09 4.11 24.52
C ALA A 71 -12.56 3.70 24.38
N PRO A 72 -12.95 2.47 24.79
CA PRO A 72 -14.36 2.09 24.85
C PRO A 72 -15.10 2.96 25.87
N THR A 73 -16.37 3.25 25.59
CA THR A 73 -17.21 4.04 26.51
C THR A 73 -17.70 3.22 27.70
N GLY A 74 -17.59 1.90 27.63
CA GLY A 74 -18.17 0.97 28.60
C GLY A 74 -19.62 0.61 28.31
N ASN A 75 -20.27 1.29 27.35
CA ASN A 75 -21.56 0.90 26.82
C ASN A 75 -21.36 0.04 25.57
N TYR A 76 -21.48 -1.29 25.73
CA TYR A 76 -21.24 -2.25 24.67
C TYR A 76 -22.00 -1.95 23.37
N GLY A 77 -23.28 -1.60 23.45
CA GLY A 77 -24.08 -1.30 22.27
C GLY A 77 -23.65 -0.02 21.54
N HIS A 78 -23.20 1.00 22.29
CA HIS A 78 -22.64 2.21 21.70
C HIS A 78 -21.28 1.92 21.05
N ASP A 79 -20.42 1.18 21.75
CA ASP A 79 -19.10 0.78 21.28
C ASP A 79 -19.20 -0.05 19.98
N CYS A 80 -20.14 -1.00 19.88
CA CYS A 80 -20.40 -1.74 18.64
C CYS A 80 -20.80 -0.83 17.47
N ARG A 81 -21.62 0.20 17.71
CA ARG A 81 -21.99 1.16 16.65
C ARG A 81 -20.80 1.99 16.21
N THR A 82 -19.94 2.39 17.14
CA THR A 82 -18.67 3.06 16.83
C THR A 82 -17.77 2.16 15.98
N GLY A 83 -17.63 0.89 16.35
CA GLY A 83 -16.92 -0.13 15.58
C GLY A 83 -17.46 -0.29 14.15
N ASN A 84 -18.78 -0.38 13.99
CA ASN A 84 -19.42 -0.46 12.68
C ASN A 84 -19.07 0.74 11.79
N ARG A 85 -19.06 1.96 12.36
CA ARG A 85 -18.68 3.17 11.62
C ARG A 85 -17.21 3.10 11.17
N TYR A 86 -16.31 2.69 12.06
CA TYR A 86 -14.89 2.50 11.71
C TYR A 86 -14.69 1.47 10.60
N ALA A 87 -15.48 0.38 10.58
CA ALA A 87 -15.43 -0.61 9.51
C ALA A 87 -15.86 -0.04 8.17
N LEU A 88 -16.88 0.82 8.13
CA LEU A 88 -17.31 1.48 6.89
C LEU A 88 -16.24 2.43 6.37
N GLU A 89 -15.55 3.17 7.24
CA GLU A 89 -14.45 4.04 6.84
C GLU A 89 -13.24 3.24 6.32
N TYR A 90 -12.94 2.10 6.94
CA TYR A 90 -11.97 1.13 6.42
C TYR A 90 -12.36 0.60 5.04
N LEU A 91 -13.61 0.20 4.83
CA LEU A 91 -14.06 -0.31 3.53
C LEU A 91 -14.01 0.77 2.44
N ALA A 92 -14.36 2.02 2.77
CA ALA A 92 -14.23 3.16 1.87
C ALA A 92 -12.75 3.45 1.52
N TYR A 93 -11.85 3.31 2.50
CA TYR A 93 -10.41 3.40 2.26
C TYR A 93 -9.93 2.33 1.27
N GLU A 94 -10.37 1.07 1.45
CA GLU A 94 -10.01 -0.05 0.56
C GLU A 94 -10.60 0.11 -0.85
N GLU A 95 -11.82 0.62 -0.97
CA GLU A 95 -12.45 0.90 -2.27
C GLU A 95 -11.63 1.91 -3.10
N GLY A 96 -11.00 2.88 -2.43
CA GLY A 96 -10.10 3.86 -3.07
C GLY A 96 -8.67 3.36 -3.33
N ALA A 97 -8.28 2.17 -2.85
CA ALA A 97 -6.94 1.62 -2.99
C ALA A 97 -6.84 0.74 -4.24
N VAL A 98 -6.36 1.32 -5.35
CA VAL A 98 -6.42 0.69 -6.69
C VAL A 98 -5.60 -0.61 -6.85
N CYS A 99 -4.59 -0.89 -6.00
CA CYS A 99 -3.77 -2.12 -6.06
C CYS A 99 -3.07 -2.44 -4.72
N GLY A 100 -3.83 -2.73 -3.65
CA GLY A 100 -3.27 -3.11 -2.34
C GLY A 100 -3.62 -4.53 -1.93
N SER A 101 -2.79 -5.17 -1.09
CA SER A 101 -3.09 -6.47 -0.44
C SER A 101 -4.17 -6.38 0.65
N GLY A 102 -4.83 -5.23 0.78
CA GLY A 102 -5.61 -4.84 1.95
C GLY A 102 -4.75 -4.59 3.19
N ILE A 103 -5.28 -3.84 4.14
CA ILE A 103 -4.64 -3.56 5.44
C ILE A 103 -5.36 -4.22 6.63
N LEU A 104 -6.38 -5.05 6.38
CA LEU A 104 -7.16 -5.68 7.44
C LEU A 104 -6.30 -6.51 8.40
N ASN A 105 -5.30 -7.22 7.89
CA ASN A 105 -4.37 -8.00 8.70
C ASN A 105 -3.62 -7.11 9.71
N LEU A 106 -3.25 -5.90 9.30
CA LEU A 106 -2.56 -4.94 10.15
C LEU A 106 -3.50 -4.40 11.25
N ILE A 107 -4.74 -4.09 10.85
CA ILE A 107 -5.79 -3.66 11.77
C ILE A 107 -6.06 -4.73 12.84
N VAL A 108 -6.23 -6.00 12.42
CA VAL A 108 -6.53 -7.12 13.33
C VAL A 108 -5.38 -7.44 14.28
N ASN A 109 -4.12 -7.32 13.80
CA ASN A 109 -2.94 -7.53 14.63
C ASN A 109 -2.85 -6.54 15.79
N ASP A 110 -3.27 -5.29 15.58
CA ASP A 110 -3.22 -4.25 16.61
C ASP A 110 -4.41 -4.32 17.60
N MET A 111 -5.44 -5.13 17.33
CA MET A 111 -6.65 -5.16 18.16
C MET A 111 -6.32 -5.55 19.62
N PRO A 112 -6.93 -4.90 20.64
CA PRO A 112 -6.76 -5.28 22.04
C PRO A 112 -7.24 -6.70 22.32
N ARG A 113 -6.71 -7.33 23.39
CA ARG A 113 -7.19 -8.61 23.91
C ARG A 113 -7.41 -8.49 25.42
N PRO A 114 -8.63 -8.77 25.95
CA PRO A 114 -9.83 -9.19 25.22
C PRO A 114 -10.42 -8.10 24.31
N LEU A 115 -11.24 -8.51 23.34
CA LEU A 115 -11.94 -7.57 22.44
C LEU A 115 -13.02 -6.80 23.21
N THR A 116 -13.24 -5.53 22.83
CA THR A 116 -14.32 -4.69 23.37
C THR A 116 -15.53 -4.67 22.41
N GLY A 117 -16.53 -3.84 22.71
CA GLY A 117 -17.64 -3.62 21.77
C GLY A 117 -17.17 -3.00 20.44
N ILE A 118 -16.13 -2.15 20.47
CA ILE A 118 -15.64 -1.47 19.26
C ILE A 118 -15.09 -2.50 18.26
N GLU A 119 -14.17 -3.36 18.68
CA GLU A 119 -13.56 -4.34 17.78
C GLU A 119 -14.58 -5.38 17.31
N ASN A 120 -15.50 -5.80 18.20
CA ASN A 120 -16.57 -6.73 17.84
C ASN A 120 -17.50 -6.14 16.78
N GLY A 121 -17.92 -4.88 16.94
CA GLY A 121 -18.71 -4.17 15.94
C GLY A 121 -17.97 -4.05 14.61
N PHE A 122 -16.71 -3.63 14.66
CA PHE A 122 -15.87 -3.52 13.47
C PHE A 122 -15.81 -4.83 12.68
N LEU A 123 -15.42 -5.93 13.32
CA LEU A 123 -15.34 -7.24 12.67
C LEU A 123 -16.68 -7.73 12.15
N SER A 124 -17.77 -7.52 12.91
CA SER A 124 -19.13 -7.91 12.49
C SER A 124 -19.53 -7.23 11.18
N MET A 125 -19.25 -5.93 11.06
CA MET A 125 -19.55 -5.17 9.85
C MET A 125 -18.68 -5.60 8.66
N VAL A 126 -17.38 -5.86 8.90
CA VAL A 126 -16.49 -6.43 7.86
C VAL A 126 -17.02 -7.78 7.37
N CYS A 127 -17.45 -8.66 8.27
CA CYS A 127 -18.06 -9.95 7.90
C CYS A 127 -19.34 -9.77 7.07
N PHE A 128 -20.19 -8.80 7.43
CA PHE A 128 -21.39 -8.49 6.65
C PHE A 128 -21.05 -8.03 5.23
N ALA A 129 -20.08 -7.11 5.09
CA ALA A 129 -19.59 -6.63 3.80
C ALA A 129 -18.95 -7.76 2.97
N ALA A 130 -18.16 -8.64 3.60
CA ALA A 130 -17.59 -9.80 2.94
C ALA A 130 -18.67 -10.74 2.38
N GLY A 131 -19.76 -10.94 3.13
CA GLY A 131 -20.93 -11.70 2.67
C GLY A 131 -21.56 -11.08 1.42
N ALA A 132 -21.74 -9.76 1.40
CA ALA A 132 -22.26 -9.03 0.24
C ALA A 132 -21.32 -9.13 -0.99
N GLY A 133 -20.01 -9.07 -0.78
CA GLY A 133 -18.99 -9.16 -1.84
C GLY A 133 -18.65 -10.58 -2.31
N ALA A 134 -19.14 -11.63 -1.64
CA ALA A 134 -18.71 -13.02 -1.84
C ALA A 134 -18.90 -13.54 -3.27
N HIS A 135 -19.98 -13.14 -3.95
CA HIS A 135 -20.19 -13.51 -5.35
C HIS A 135 -19.11 -12.90 -6.26
N ARG A 136 -18.82 -11.61 -6.10
CA ARG A 136 -17.82 -10.91 -6.89
C ARG A 136 -16.42 -11.47 -6.66
N ALA A 137 -16.08 -11.77 -5.40
CA ALA A 137 -14.80 -12.38 -5.05
C ALA A 137 -14.58 -13.72 -5.78
N ARG A 138 -15.61 -14.58 -5.86
CA ARG A 138 -15.54 -15.84 -6.60
C ARG A 138 -15.28 -15.65 -8.10
N GLN A 139 -15.91 -14.65 -8.72
CA GLN A 139 -15.66 -14.34 -10.14
C GLN A 139 -14.23 -13.88 -10.38
N ILE A 140 -13.69 -13.01 -9.51
CA ILE A 140 -12.31 -12.53 -9.62
C ILE A 140 -11.34 -13.69 -9.49
N LYS A 141 -11.55 -14.57 -8.50
CA LYS A 141 -10.70 -15.75 -8.31
C LYS A 141 -10.75 -16.69 -9.52
N ALA A 142 -11.94 -16.98 -10.04
CA ALA A 142 -12.10 -17.83 -11.22
C ALA A 142 -11.42 -17.26 -12.47
N TYR A 143 -11.43 -15.93 -12.64
CA TYR A 143 -10.68 -15.27 -13.71
C TYR A 143 -9.17 -15.51 -13.57
N TRP A 144 -8.60 -15.28 -12.39
CA TRP A 144 -7.16 -15.50 -12.17
C TRP A 144 -6.75 -16.96 -12.29
N ASP A 145 -7.59 -17.90 -11.85
CA ASP A 145 -7.36 -19.33 -12.03
C ASP A 145 -7.33 -19.72 -13.50
N LYS A 146 -8.21 -19.12 -14.32
CA LYS A 146 -8.21 -19.32 -15.76
C LYS A 146 -6.93 -18.77 -16.40
N CYS A 147 -6.51 -17.56 -16.06
CA CYS A 147 -5.26 -16.98 -16.59
C CYS A 147 -4.05 -17.85 -16.25
N ALA A 148 -3.96 -18.33 -15.01
CA ALA A 148 -2.87 -19.20 -14.59
C ALA A 148 -2.85 -20.54 -15.35
N ALA A 149 -4.01 -21.10 -15.69
CA ALA A 149 -4.09 -22.33 -16.48
C ALA A 149 -3.62 -22.12 -17.93
N GLU A 150 -4.03 -21.01 -18.57
CA GLU A 150 -3.62 -20.65 -19.93
C GLU A 150 -2.10 -20.40 -20.04
N GLU A 151 -1.49 -19.80 -19.01
CA GLU A 151 -0.03 -19.61 -18.94
C GLU A 151 0.75 -20.92 -18.89
N VAL A 152 0.23 -21.93 -18.17
CA VAL A 152 0.85 -23.26 -18.09
C VAL A 152 0.71 -24.00 -19.42
N GLU A 153 -0.45 -23.93 -20.07
CA GLU A 153 -0.67 -24.55 -21.38
C GLU A 153 0.20 -23.93 -22.48
N ALA A 154 0.41 -22.60 -22.44
CA ALA A 154 1.28 -21.91 -23.39
C ALA A 154 2.78 -22.21 -23.19
N ALA A 155 3.16 -22.79 -22.06
CA ALA A 155 4.54 -23.15 -21.72
C ALA A 155 4.91 -24.60 -22.08
N ILE A 156 3.96 -25.39 -22.62
CA ILE A 156 4.12 -26.79 -23.07
C ILE A 156 4.23 -26.82 -24.60
#